data_AF-A0A1U7I6H9-F1
#
_entry.id   AF-A0A1U7I6H9-F1
#
_cell.length_a   1.000
_cell.length_b   1.000
_cell.length_c   1.000
_cell.angle_alpha   90.00
_cell.angle_beta   90.00
_cell.angle_gamma   90.00
#
_symmetry.space_group_name_H-M   'P 1'
#
loop_
_entity.id
_entity.type
_entity.pdbx_description
1 polymer ?
#
loop_
_entity_poly.entity_id
_entity_poly.type
_entity_poly.pdbx_seq_one_letter_code
_entity_poly.pdbx_strand_id
1 'polypeptide(L)' 'MPVRYKGWGISTKVINGKLWLRWQHPNENFPRYGCPVSEEGLEVTINHVKFLINLANKLEEEVKNKGLRRR' A
#
# COMPACT_ATOMS: atom_id res chain seq x y z
N MET A 1 -14.29 6.37 -5.35
CA MET A 1 -13.95 6.43 -3.91
C MET A 1 -12.70 5.57 -3.69
N PRO A 2 -11.66 6.05 -2.98
CA PRO A 2 -10.52 5.20 -2.62
C PRO A 2 -11.02 4.02 -1.79
N VAL A 3 -10.62 2.81 -2.16
CA VAL A 3 -10.95 1.59 -1.40
C VAL A 3 -9.95 1.49 -0.25
N ARG A 4 -10.42 1.09 0.94
CA ARG A 4 -9.54 0.85 2.08
C ARG A 4 -9.15 -0.62 2.16
N TYR A 5 -7.87 -0.90 2.44
CA TYR A 5 -7.36 -2.23 2.71
C TYR A 5 -6.51 -2.20 3.98
N LYS A 6 -6.95 -2.88 5.06
CA LYS A 6 -6.28 -2.86 6.37
C LYS A 6 -5.93 -1.45 6.87
N GLY A 7 -6.83 -0.49 6.67
CA GLY A 7 -6.64 0.92 7.04
C GLY A 7 -5.88 1.76 6.01
N TRP A 8 -5.16 1.15 5.07
CA TRP A 8 -4.49 1.86 3.98
C TRP A 8 -5.48 2.29 2.90
N GLY A 9 -5.29 3.48 2.35
CA GLY A 9 -6.05 3.95 1.19
C GLY A 9 -5.44 3.40 -0.10
N ILE A 10 -6.24 2.83 -0.99
CA ILE A 10 -5.85 2.39 -2.33
C ILE A 10 -6.67 3.16 -3.36
N SER A 11 -6.00 3.72 -4.36
CA SER A 11 -6.63 4.48 -5.44
C SER A 11 -5.93 4.23 -6.77
N THR A 12 -6.62 4.53 -7.85
CA THR A 12 -6.02 4.54 -9.19
C THR A 12 -5.86 5.97 -9.69
N LYS A 13 -4.92 6.20 -10.60
CA LYS A 13 -4.75 7.46 -11.33
C LYS A 13 -4.17 7.17 -12.71
N VAL A 14 -4.60 7.90 -13.73
CA VAL A 14 -3.94 7.85 -15.04
C VAL A 14 -2.82 8.89 -15.07
N ILE A 15 -1.60 8.48 -15.41
CA ILE A 15 -0.42 9.33 -15.51
C ILE A 15 0.30 8.97 -16.82
N ASN A 16 0.48 9.97 -17.70
CA ASN A 16 1.08 9.81 -19.02
C ASN A 16 0.45 8.66 -19.84
N GLY A 17 -0.89 8.59 -19.84
CA GLY A 17 -1.65 7.57 -20.57
C GLY A 17 -1.62 6.16 -19.95
N LYS A 18 -0.86 5.95 -18.87
CA LYS A 18 -0.80 4.66 -18.17
C LYS A 18 -1.67 4.69 -16.91
N LEU A 19 -2.32 3.57 -16.60
CA LEU A 19 -3.03 3.39 -15.33
C LEU A 19 -2.02 3.11 -14.22
N TRP A 20 -2.13 3.82 -13.11
CA TRP A 20 -1.31 3.64 -11.92
C TRP A 20 -2.17 3.22 -10.75
N LEU A 21 -1.65 2.30 -9.95
CA LEU A 21 -2.16 1.97 -8.64
C LEU A 21 -1.35 2.75 -7.60
N ARG A 22 -2.02 3.40 -6.66
CA ARG A 22 -1.41 4.18 -5.59
C ARG A 22 -1.96 3.74 -4.25
N TRP A 23 -1.12 3.72 -3.23
CA TRP A 23 -1.54 3.41 -1.88
C TRP A 23 -0.92 4.37 -0.86
N GLN A 24 -1.61 4.52 0.26
CA GLN A 24 -1.34 5.52 1.28
C GLN A 24 -1.41 4.89 2.66
N HIS A 25 -0.34 5.07 3.44
CA HIS A 25 -0.29 4.64 4.82
C HIS A 25 -1.31 5.44 5.66
N PRO A 26 -2.04 4.83 6.62
CA PRO A 26 -3.06 5.53 7.41
C PRO A 26 -2.56 6.77 8.18
N ASN A 27 -1.28 6.78 8.57
CA ASN A 27 -0.62 7.90 9.24
C ASN A 27 -0.03 8.95 8.27
N GLU A 28 -0.24 8.82 6.96
CA GLU A 28 0.22 9.80 5.96
C GLU A 28 -0.96 10.61 5.42
N ASN A 29 -0.71 11.87 5.08
CA ASN A 29 -1.74 12.75 4.51
C ASN A 29 -1.84 12.67 2.98
N PHE A 30 -0.84 12.11 2.30
CA PHE A 30 -0.79 12.01 0.85
C PHE A 30 -0.32 10.61 0.40
N PRO A 31 -0.84 10.07 -0.72
CA PRO A 31 -0.34 8.80 -1.26
C PRO A 31 1.11 8.93 -1.71
N ARG A 32 2.04 8.32 -0.96
CA ARG A 32 3.47 8.32 -1.30
C ARG A 32 3.87 7.16 -2.20
N TYR A 33 3.09 6.09 -2.20
CA TYR A 33 3.43 4.88 -2.91
C TYR A 33 2.57 4.70 -4.15
N GLY A 34 3.18 4.23 -5.23
CA GLY A 34 2.45 3.88 -6.43
C GLY A 34 3.32 3.21 -7.48
N CYS A 35 2.67 2.45 -8.35
CA CYS A 35 3.29 1.80 -9.49
C CYS A 35 2.35 1.84 -10.70
N PRO A 36 2.89 1.80 -11.93
CA PRO A 36 2.07 1.53 -13.09
C PRO A 36 1.45 0.13 -12.99
N VAL A 37 0.24 -0.04 -13.51
CA VAL A 37 -0.34 -1.36 -13.69
C VAL A 37 0.54 -2.15 -14.65
N SER A 38 0.95 -3.34 -14.23
CA SER A 38 1.82 -4.21 -15.02
C SER A 38 1.12 -4.75 -16.25
N GLU A 39 1.89 -5.30 -17.18
CA GLU A 39 1.37 -5.99 -18.37
C GLU A 39 0.54 -7.23 -17.99
N GLU A 40 0.82 -7.83 -16.82
CA GLU A 40 0.03 -8.92 -16.22
C GLU A 40 -1.36 -8.45 -15.75
N GLY A 41 -1.61 -7.15 -15.74
CA GLY A 41 -2.92 -6.56 -15.54
C GLY A 41 -3.20 -6.04 -14.13
N LEU A 42 -4.40 -5.47 -13.99
CA LEU A 42 -4.82 -4.74 -12.79
C LEU A 42 -4.92 -5.66 -11.56
N GLU A 43 -5.45 -6.87 -11.72
CA GLU A 43 -5.65 -7.80 -10.61
C GLU A 43 -4.33 -8.24 -9.97
N VAL A 44 -3.36 -8.64 -10.79
CA VAL A 44 -2.01 -8.99 -10.33
C VAL A 44 -1.35 -7.81 -9.62
N THR A 45 -1.45 -6.62 -10.21
CA THR A 45 -0.93 -5.38 -9.60
C THR A 45 -1.57 -5.12 -8.23
N ILE A 46 -2.89 -5.29 -8.10
CA ILE A 46 -3.61 -5.13 -6.83
C ILE A 46 -3.13 -6.15 -5.80
N ASN A 47 -2.96 -7.42 -6.20
CA ASN A 47 -2.50 -8.47 -5.30
C ASN A 47 -1.07 -8.21 -4.81
N HIS A 48 -0.19 -7.71 -5.69
CA HIS A 48 1.16 -7.28 -5.30
C HIS A 48 1.13 -6.13 -4.29
N VAL A 49 0.28 -5.11 -4.50
CA VAL A 49 0.13 -4.00 -3.54
C VAL A 49 -0.42 -4.48 -2.19
N LYS A 50 -1.40 -5.40 -2.18
CA LYS A 50 -1.88 -6.02 -0.94
C LYS A 50 -0.77 -6.76 -0.20
N PHE A 51 0.09 -7.48 -0.92
CA PHE A 51 1.26 -8.13 -0.34
C PHE A 51 2.20 -7.11 0.34
N LEU A 52 2.51 -6.00 -0.33
CA LEU A 52 3.35 -4.94 0.23
C LEU A 52 2.74 -4.31 1.49
N ILE A 53 1.43 -4.05 1.49
CA ILE A 53 0.71 -3.52 2.67
C ILE A 53 0.77 -4.52 3.84
N ASN A 54 0.57 -5.81 3.56
CA ASN A 54 0.64 -6.86 4.58
C ASN A 54 2.04 -6.94 5.20
N LEU A 55 3.08 -6.84 4.37
CA LEU A 55 4.46 -6.83 4.82
C LEU A 55 4.76 -5.60 5.69
N ALA A 56 4.32 -4.41 5.26
CA ALA A 56 4.50 -3.17 6.02
C ALA A 56 3.87 -3.27 7.42
N ASN A 57 2.60 -3.70 7.50
CA ASN A 57 1.92 -3.88 8.79
C ASN A 57 2.66 -4.87 9.71
N LYS A 58 3.15 -5.99 9.16
CA LYS A 58 3.90 -6.98 9.94
C LYS A 58 5.19 -6.38 10.51
N LEU A 59 5.93 -5.63 9.71
CA LEU A 59 7.16 -4.97 10.15
C LEU A 59 6.89 -3.92 11.24
N GLU A 60 5.80 -3.15 11.11
CA GLU A 60 5.39 -2.20 12.15
C GLU A 60 5.03 -2.86 13.47
N GLU A 61 4.32 -3.99 13.42
CA GLU A 61 4.01 -4.80 14.60
C GLU A 61 5.29 -5.34 15.26
N GLU A 62 6.24 -5.85 14.47
CA GLU A 62 7.53 -6.33 14.98
C GLU A 62 8.33 -5.20 15.67
N VAL A 63 8.32 -4.00 15.09
CA VAL A 63 8.97 -2.82 15.69
C VAL A 63 8.29 -2.44 17.02
N LYS A 64 6.96 -2.40 17.06
CA LYS A 64 6.20 -2.12 18.29
C LYS A 64 6.49 -3.16 19.38
N ASN A 65 6.51 -4.44 19.02
CA ASN A 65 6.78 -5.54 19.95
C ASN A 65 8.21 -5.50 20.50
N LYS A 66 9.20 -5.14 19.68
CA LYS A 66 10.58 -4.94 20.14
C LYS A 66 10.70 -3.74 21.09
N GLY A 67 9.95 -2.66 20.84
CA GLY A 67 9.87 -1.51 21.73
C GLY A 67 9.21 -1.83 23.07
N LEU A 68 8.18 -2.67 23.07
CA LEU A 68 7.46 -3.10 24.28
C LEU A 68 8.30 -4.01 25.17
N ARG A 69 9.12 -4.90 24.59
CA ARG A 69 10.02 -5.80 25.34
C ARG A 69 11.23 -5.11 25.97
N ARG A 70 11.49 -3.84 25.63
CA ARG A 70 12.60 -3.04 26.19
C ARG A 70 12.15 -2.12 27.33
N ARG A 71 10.87 -2.16 27.72
CA ARG A 71 10.31 -1.40 28.84
C ARG A 71 10.01 -2.30 30.02
#